data_AF-A0A535WWM4-F1
#
_entry.id   AF-A0A535WWM4-F1
#
_cell.length_a   1.000
_cell.length_b   1.000
_cell.length_c   1.000
_cell.angle_alpha   90.00
_cell.angle_beta   90.00
_cell.angle_gamma   90.00
#
_symmetry.space_group_name_H-M   'P 1'
#
loop_
_entity.id
_entity.type
_entity.pdbx_description
1 polymer ?
#
loop_
_entity_poly.entity_id
_entity_poly.type
_entity_poly.pdbx_seq_one_letter_code
_entity_poly.pdbx_strand_id
1 'polypeptide(L)'
;VVARFGARDAARLMADAGIVRNRAKIDATINNARRHAELVKEFGSLAAYVWGYEPKPRKALLAHAALIERGVPDEAVAMSKDLRRRGWAFVGPTTVYSFMQAMGLVNDHVRGCTAGLEVERLRRNFVRPR
;
A
#
# COMPACT_ATOMS: atom_id res chain seq x y z
N VAL A 1 -9.10 -18.60 -6.85
CA VAL A 1 -8.91 -17.35 -6.08
C VAL A 1 -7.76 -17.57 -5.07
N VAL A 2 -6.82 -16.63 -4.95
CA VAL A 2 -5.58 -16.77 -4.12
C VAL A 2 -5.86 -17.10 -2.66
N ALA A 3 -6.94 -16.58 -2.07
CA ALA A 3 -7.32 -16.84 -0.67
C ALA A 3 -7.53 -18.34 -0.35
N ARG A 4 -7.83 -19.17 -1.36
CA ARG A 4 -8.04 -20.62 -1.23
C ARG A 4 -6.75 -21.43 -1.36
N PHE A 5 -5.62 -20.82 -1.70
CA PHE A 5 -4.36 -21.53 -1.85
C PHE A 5 -3.94 -22.16 -0.52
N GLY A 6 -3.45 -23.40 -0.59
CA GLY A 6 -3.04 -24.19 0.56
C GLY A 6 -1.56 -24.57 0.51
N ALA A 7 -1.15 -25.53 1.36
CA ALA A 7 0.24 -25.96 1.45
C ALA A 7 0.80 -26.50 0.11
N ARG A 8 -0.03 -27.19 -0.68
CA ARG A 8 0.33 -27.68 -2.02
C ARG A 8 0.63 -26.54 -3.00
N ASP A 9 -0.17 -25.48 -2.97
CA ASP A 9 0.06 -24.29 -3.80
C ASP A 9 1.33 -23.57 -3.39
N ALA A 10 1.55 -23.40 -2.08
CA ALA A 10 2.77 -22.77 -1.59
C ALA A 10 4.03 -23.58 -1.97
N ALA A 11 3.98 -24.91 -1.93
CA ALA A 11 5.06 -25.78 -2.39
C ALA A 11 5.30 -25.65 -3.90
N ARG A 12 4.23 -25.62 -4.71
CA ARG A 12 4.32 -25.38 -6.16
C ARG A 12 4.94 -24.01 -6.46
N LEU A 13 4.54 -22.95 -5.76
CA LEU A 13 5.08 -21.60 -5.95
C LEU A 13 6.55 -21.48 -5.54
N MET A 14 7.03 -22.29 -4.60
CA MET A 14 8.47 -22.35 -4.28
C MET A 14 9.33 -22.88 -5.44
N ALA A 15 8.75 -23.60 -6.41
CA ALA A 15 9.43 -24.05 -7.60
C ALA A 15 9.30 -23.08 -8.80
N ASP A 16 8.51 -22.01 -8.67
CA ASP A 16 8.26 -21.05 -9.75
C ASP A 16 9.40 -20.04 -9.86
N ALA A 17 10.12 -20.06 -10.98
CA ALA A 17 11.23 -19.15 -11.27
C ALA A 17 10.77 -17.74 -11.69
N GLY A 18 9.49 -17.54 -12.00
CA GLY A 18 8.92 -16.24 -12.35
C GLY A 18 8.67 -15.32 -11.16
N ILE A 19 8.85 -15.80 -9.92
CA ILE A 19 8.61 -15.04 -8.70
C ILE A 19 9.81 -15.08 -7.73
N VAL A 20 9.78 -14.19 -6.74
CA VAL A 20 10.70 -14.28 -5.59
C VAL A 20 10.33 -15.49 -4.73
N ARG A 21 11.13 -16.57 -4.81
CA ARG A 21 10.96 -17.84 -4.08
C ARG A 21 11.27 -17.73 -2.59
N ASN A 22 10.49 -16.93 -1.87
CA ASN A 22 10.57 -16.76 -0.43
C ASN A 22 9.28 -17.27 0.21
N ARG A 23 9.38 -18.32 1.03
CA ARG A 23 8.22 -18.99 1.62
C ARG A 23 7.35 -18.05 2.46
N ALA A 24 7.99 -17.21 3.29
CA ALA A 24 7.27 -16.27 4.14
C ALA A 24 6.49 -15.22 3.33
N LYS A 25 7.04 -14.72 2.22
CA LYS A 25 6.34 -13.78 1.32
C LYS A 25 5.15 -14.45 0.63
N ILE A 26 5.31 -15.69 0.16
CA ILE A 26 4.22 -16.46 -0.48
C ILE A 26 3.08 -16.68 0.52
N ASP A 27 3.40 -17.18 1.71
CA ASP A 27 2.41 -17.44 2.75
C ASP A 27 1.72 -16.13 3.20
N ALA A 28 2.47 -15.02 3.27
CA ALA A 28 1.92 -13.70 3.54
C ALA A 28 0.95 -13.23 2.46
N THR A 29 1.25 -13.40 1.16
CA THR A 29 0.33 -13.06 0.07
C THR A 29 -0.97 -13.85 0.15
N ILE A 30 -0.89 -15.16 0.43
CA ILE A 30 -2.07 -16.02 0.62
C ILE A 30 -2.89 -15.56 1.83
N ASN A 31 -2.24 -15.29 2.95
CA ASN A 31 -2.87 -14.77 4.16
C ASN A 31 -3.55 -13.42 3.91
N ASN A 32 -2.86 -12.48 3.28
CA ASN A 32 -3.37 -11.14 2.98
C ASN A 32 -4.58 -11.20 2.05
N ALA A 33 -4.61 -12.13 1.08
CA ALA A 33 -5.80 -12.37 0.25
C ALA A 33 -7.02 -12.84 1.07
N ARG A 34 -6.81 -13.62 2.14
CA ARG A 34 -7.89 -14.00 3.07
C ARG A 34 -8.32 -12.81 3.93
N ARG A 35 -7.38 -12.01 4.43
CA ARG A 35 -7.67 -10.80 5.21
C ARG A 35 -8.38 -9.72 4.39
N HIS A 36 -8.08 -9.63 3.10
CA HIS A 36 -8.77 -8.73 2.17
C HIS A 36 -10.28 -9.00 2.14
N ALA A 37 -10.72 -10.26 2.09
CA ALA A 37 -12.14 -10.60 2.09
C ALA A 37 -12.85 -10.11 3.36
N GLU A 38 -12.22 -10.24 4.54
CA GLU A 38 -12.77 -9.72 5.80
C GLU A 38 -12.80 -8.19 5.84
N LEU A 39 -11.72 -7.54 5.35
CA LEU A 39 -11.65 -6.09 5.26
C LEU A 39 -12.74 -5.52 4.34
N VAL A 40 -13.01 -6.17 3.21
CA VAL A 40 -14.09 -5.77 2.29
C VAL A 40 -15.47 -5.88 2.95
N LYS A 41 -15.71 -6.86 3.82
CA LYS A 41 -16.98 -6.94 4.56
C LYS A 41 -17.19 -5.75 5.49
N GLU A 42 -16.11 -5.23 6.09
CA GLU A 42 -16.18 -4.12 7.06
C GLU A 42 -16.17 -2.74 6.39
N PHE A 43 -15.34 -2.55 5.36
CA PHE A 43 -15.11 -1.25 4.72
C PHE A 43 -15.72 -1.12 3.32
N GLY A 44 -16.41 -2.15 2.82
CA GLY A 44 -16.96 -2.20 1.47
C GLY A 44 -15.91 -2.42 0.37
N SER A 45 -14.69 -1.88 0.52
CA SER A 45 -13.57 -2.14 -0.40
C SER A 45 -12.20 -1.87 0.24
N LEU A 46 -11.15 -2.46 -0.33
CA LEU A 46 -9.77 -2.10 0.05
C LEU A 46 -9.47 -0.63 -0.25
N ALA A 47 -10.04 -0.10 -1.34
CA ALA A 47 -9.85 1.28 -1.75
C ALA A 47 -10.41 2.26 -0.71
N ALA A 48 -11.66 2.06 -0.28
CA ALA A 48 -12.29 2.87 0.78
C ALA A 48 -11.47 2.85 2.07
N TYR A 49 -11.00 1.66 2.48
CA TYR A 49 -10.14 1.52 3.64
C TYR A 49 -8.83 2.32 3.51
N VAL A 50 -8.05 2.11 2.44
CA VAL A 50 -6.73 2.75 2.33
C VAL A 50 -6.84 4.26 2.17
N TRP A 51 -7.82 4.75 1.41
CA TRP A 51 -8.04 6.19 1.21
C TRP A 51 -8.53 6.89 2.48
N GLY A 52 -9.04 6.15 3.48
CA GLY A 52 -9.30 6.67 4.83
C GLY A 52 -8.04 7.12 5.59
N TYR A 53 -6.85 6.72 5.14
CA TYR A 53 -5.55 7.14 5.69
C TYR A 53 -4.83 8.15 4.80
N GLU A 54 -5.52 8.81 3.86
CA GLU A 54 -4.92 9.86 3.03
C GLU A 54 -4.41 11.02 3.92
N PRO A 55 -3.10 11.35 3.90
CA PRO A 55 -2.58 12.49 4.64
C PRO A 55 -3.10 13.81 4.08
N LYS A 56 -3.02 14.88 4.86
CA LYS A 56 -3.33 16.22 4.36
C LYS A 56 -2.44 16.58 3.16
N PRO A 57 -3.00 17.12 2.07
CA PRO A 57 -2.23 17.43 0.87
C PRO A 57 -1.18 18.51 1.17
N ARG A 58 -0.02 18.38 0.51
CA ARG A 58 1.04 19.40 0.58
C ARG A 58 0.73 20.54 -0.38
N LYS A 59 1.16 21.76 -0.03
CA LYS A 59 0.99 22.94 -0.88
C LYS A 59 1.87 22.91 -2.14
N ALA A 60 2.98 22.16 -2.10
CA ALA A 60 3.93 22.08 -3.21
C ALA A 60 4.74 20.77 -3.16
N LEU A 61 5.27 20.40 -4.33
CA LEU A 61 6.29 19.36 -4.45
C LEU A 61 7.59 19.81 -3.75
N LEU A 62 8.25 18.84 -3.11
CA LEU A 62 9.44 19.06 -2.30
C LEU A 62 10.70 18.69 -3.10
N ALA A 63 11.83 19.28 -2.73
CA ALA A 63 13.12 18.79 -3.21
C ALA A 63 13.39 17.40 -2.62
N HIS A 64 14.23 16.60 -3.30
CA HIS A 64 14.55 15.23 -2.88
C HIS A 64 15.06 15.16 -1.43
N ALA A 65 15.99 16.02 -1.05
CA ALA A 65 16.53 16.06 0.32
C ALA A 65 15.44 16.28 1.39
N ALA A 66 14.51 17.20 1.13
CA ALA A 66 13.40 17.47 2.05
C ALA A 66 12.38 16.31 2.13
N LEU A 67 12.21 15.50 1.07
CA LEU A 67 11.39 14.30 1.14
C LEU A 67 12.04 13.21 2.00
N ILE A 68 13.35 13.02 1.86
CA ILE A 68 14.11 12.06 2.67
C ILE A 68 14.06 12.44 4.15
N GLU A 69 14.29 13.71 4.48
CA GLU A 69 14.26 14.21 5.86
C GLU A 69 12.90 13.98 6.54
N ARG A 70 11.79 14.10 5.79
CA ARG A 70 10.44 13.85 6.33
C ARG A 70 10.19 12.40 6.71
N GLY A 71 10.86 11.44 6.07
CA GLY A 71 10.69 10.02 6.36
C GLY A 71 9.26 9.50 6.17
N VAL A 72 8.90 8.50 6.98
CA VAL A 72 7.59 7.82 6.94
C VAL A 72 6.55 8.65 7.69
N PRO A 73 5.40 9.00 7.09
CA PRO A 73 4.36 9.80 7.74
C PRO A 73 3.57 8.98 8.76
N ASP A 74 2.96 9.68 9.72
CA ASP A 74 2.18 9.07 10.81
C ASP A 74 1.00 8.24 10.29
N GLU A 75 0.36 8.64 9.19
CA GLU A 75 -0.73 7.90 8.57
C GLU A 75 -0.28 6.52 8.06
N ALA A 76 0.95 6.42 7.53
CA ALA A 76 1.52 5.13 7.11
C ALA A 76 1.81 4.23 8.33
N VAL A 77 2.29 4.83 9.44
CA VAL A 77 2.48 4.12 10.71
C VAL A 77 1.14 3.63 11.26
N ALA A 78 0.11 4.47 11.21
CA ALA A 78 -1.24 4.14 11.68
C ALA A 78 -1.86 3.01 10.85
N MET A 79 -1.82 3.11 9.51
CA MET A 79 -2.30 2.05 8.62
C MET A 79 -1.52 0.74 8.82
N SER A 80 -0.19 0.81 8.95
CA SER A 80 0.65 -0.37 9.23
C SER A 80 0.25 -1.07 10.53
N LYS A 81 0.05 -0.31 11.61
CA LYS A 81 -0.40 -0.85 12.91
C LYS A 81 -1.78 -1.49 12.80
N ASP A 82 -2.72 -0.85 12.10
CA ASP A 82 -4.07 -1.36 11.92
C ASP A 82 -4.11 -2.64 11.08
N LEU A 83 -3.43 -2.66 9.92
CA LEU A 83 -3.29 -3.86 9.09
C LEU A 83 -2.66 -5.03 9.85
N ARG A 84 -1.60 -4.78 10.64
CA ARG A 84 -0.99 -5.81 11.50
C ARG A 84 -1.96 -6.36 12.54
N ARG A 85 -2.72 -5.48 13.22
CA ARG A 85 -3.78 -5.89 14.17
C ARG A 85 -4.87 -6.71 13.50
N ARG A 86 -5.15 -6.45 12.22
CA ARG A 86 -6.06 -7.22 11.37
C ARG A 86 -5.45 -8.51 10.80
N GLY A 87 -4.23 -8.86 11.21
CA GLY A 87 -3.56 -10.09 10.82
C GLY A 87 -2.95 -10.07 9.43
N TRP A 88 -2.73 -8.90 8.82
CA TRP A 88 -1.95 -8.79 7.59
C TRP A 88 -0.45 -8.98 7.88
N ALA A 89 0.27 -9.53 6.92
CA ALA A 89 1.70 -9.79 6.99
C ALA A 89 2.48 -8.98 5.94
N PHE A 90 3.76 -8.70 6.20
CA PHE A 90 4.65 -7.88 5.35
C PHE A 90 4.18 -6.44 5.12
N VAL A 91 3.43 -5.88 6.08
CA VAL A 91 2.88 -4.53 6.05
C VAL A 91 3.57 -3.62 7.06
N GLY A 92 4.90 -3.52 7.02
CA GLY A 92 5.65 -2.58 7.87
C GLY A 92 5.44 -1.11 7.45
N PRO A 93 5.72 -0.13 8.33
CA PRO A 93 5.45 1.28 8.03
C PRO A 93 6.11 1.78 6.74
N THR A 94 7.37 1.40 6.49
CA THR A 94 8.06 1.74 5.24
C THR A 94 7.39 1.12 4.02
N THR A 95 7.02 -0.17 4.08
CA THR A 95 6.31 -0.85 2.98
C THR A 95 4.95 -0.20 2.71
N VAL A 96 4.23 0.14 3.78
CA VAL A 96 2.93 0.83 3.67
C VAL A 96 3.10 2.22 3.09
N TYR A 97 4.12 2.97 3.50
CA TYR A 97 4.40 4.27 2.90
C TYR A 97 4.72 4.17 1.40
N SER A 98 5.55 3.22 1.00
CA SER A 98 5.82 2.95 -0.42
C SER A 98 4.54 2.57 -1.18
N PHE A 99 3.63 1.81 -0.55
CA PHE A 99 2.30 1.55 -1.11
C PHE A 99 1.47 2.82 -1.25
N MET A 100 1.45 3.70 -0.23
CA MET A 100 0.74 4.99 -0.29
C MET A 100 1.25 5.88 -1.42
N GLN A 101 2.56 5.90 -1.66
CA GLN A 101 3.19 6.58 -2.79
C GLN A 101 2.73 5.99 -4.12
N ALA A 102 2.81 4.66 -4.26
CA ALA A 102 2.45 3.96 -5.49
C ALA A 102 0.96 4.08 -5.85
N MET A 103 0.08 4.07 -4.84
CA MET A 103 -1.37 4.22 -5.02
C MET A 103 -1.82 5.67 -5.09
N GLY A 104 -0.90 6.62 -4.96
CA GLY A 104 -1.17 8.04 -5.09
C GLY A 104 -1.94 8.66 -3.93
N LEU A 105 -1.94 8.05 -2.73
CA LEU A 105 -2.47 8.69 -1.51
C LEU A 105 -1.61 9.92 -1.16
N VAL A 106 -0.31 9.81 -1.37
CA VAL A 106 0.66 10.91 -1.30
C VAL A 106 1.28 11.14 -2.67
N ASN A 107 1.57 12.39 -2.98
CA ASN A 107 2.29 12.77 -4.21
C ASN A 107 3.74 13.14 -3.88
N ASP A 108 4.60 12.14 -3.73
CA ASP A 108 6.02 12.33 -3.40
C ASP A 108 6.93 12.45 -4.64
N HIS A 109 6.37 12.81 -5.79
CA HIS A 109 7.19 13.30 -6.88
C HIS A 109 8.00 14.53 -6.43
N VAL A 110 9.25 14.58 -6.84
CA VAL A 110 10.17 15.68 -6.50
C VAL A 110 9.83 16.95 -7.29
N ARG A 111 10.21 18.11 -6.76
CA ARG A 111 10.12 19.40 -7.45
C ARG A 111 10.80 19.32 -8.82
N GLY A 112 10.10 19.77 -9.86
CA GLY A 112 10.55 19.71 -11.25
C GLY A 112 10.17 18.41 -11.98
N CYS A 113 9.59 17.42 -11.29
CA CYS A 113 9.05 16.24 -11.95
C CYS A 113 7.74 16.59 -12.69
N THR A 114 7.71 16.39 -14.00
CA THR A 114 6.53 16.64 -14.85
C THR A 114 5.32 15.80 -14.43
N ALA A 115 5.54 14.52 -14.12
CA ALA A 115 4.50 13.64 -13.61
C ALA A 115 3.90 14.13 -12.28
N GLY A 116 4.70 14.76 -11.41
CA GLY A 116 4.22 15.29 -10.14
C GLY A 116 3.18 16.39 -10.30
N LEU A 117 3.36 17.29 -11.28
CA LEU A 117 2.38 18.34 -11.59
C LEU A 117 1.09 17.76 -12.17
N GLU A 118 1.20 16.74 -13.02
CA GLU A 118 0.04 16.05 -13.56
C GLU A 118 -0.75 15.31 -12.47
N VAL A 119 -0.05 14.64 -11.54
CA VAL A 119 -0.69 14.01 -10.38
C VAL A 119 -1.42 15.03 -9.51
N GLU A 120 -0.85 16.21 -9.23
CA GLU A 120 -1.56 17.30 -8.53
C GLU A 120 -2.83 17.76 -9.26
N ARG A 121 -2.81 17.76 -10.59
CA ARG A 121 -3.98 18.10 -11.42
C ARG A 121 -5.05 17.02 -11.31
N LEU A 122 -4.68 15.74 -11.46
CA LEU A 122 -5.60 14.60 -11.36
C LEU A 122 -6.21 14.48 -9.96
N ARG A 123 -5.43 14.69 -8.90
CA ARG A 123 -5.89 14.61 -7.50
C ARG A 123 -6.97 15.63 -7.15
N ARG A 124 -6.97 16.81 -7.79
CA ARG A 124 -8.02 17.84 -7.57
C ARG A 124 -9.40 17.37 -7.96
N ASN A 125 -9.50 16.53 -8.99
CA ASN A 125 -10.77 16.01 -9.51
C ASN A 125 -11.04 14.57 -9.06
N PHE A 126 -10.11 13.95 -8.33
CA PHE A 126 -10.26 12.59 -7.89
C PHE A 126 -11.27 12.47 -6.75
N VAL A 127 -12.35 11.74 -7.00
CA VAL A 127 -13.34 11.39 -5.99
C VAL A 127 -12.80 10.20 -5.21
N ARG A 128 -12.55 10.40 -3.91
CA ARG A 128 -12.03 9.33 -3.05
C ARG A 128 -13.07 8.21 -2.95
N PRO A 129 -12.65 6.94 -3.08
CA PRO A 129 -13.50 5.80 -2.77
C PRO A 129 -14.04 5.92 -1.34
N ARG A 130 -15.34 5.65 -1.17
CA ARG A 130 -16.04 5.63 0.11
C ARG A 130 -16.48 4.22 0.46
#